data_AF-A0A6N3JVL2-F1
#
_entry.id   AF-A0A6N3JVL2-F1
#
_cell.length_a   1.000
_cell.length_b   1.000
_cell.length_c   1.000
_cell.angle_alpha   90.00
_cell.angle_beta   90.00
_cell.angle_gamma   90.00
#
_symmetry.space_group_name_H-M   'P 1'
#
loop_
_entity.id
_entity.type
_entity.pdbx_description
1 polymer ?
#
loop_
_entity_poly.entity_id
_entity_poly.type
_entity_poly.pdbx_seq_one_letter_code
_entity_poly.pdbx_strand_id
1 'polypeptide(L)'
;MPNLIGNTVVLHPKTGEPVLLAGGGPLPDWATDLVGAHLLDGPKGSSPSASPTPAPGESREQKRARLLAQLAELGDDDGSDESAQAPTGSPEGGPEGGQDGPPPKGGAGSGAPAWREYAASNEVEVPADASREDVIAALDAAGVRTE
;
A
#
# COMPACT_ATOMS: atom_id res chain seq x y z
N MET A 1 -21.39 -25.51 9.58
CA MET A 1 -21.26 -24.06 9.27
C MET A 1 -19.83 -23.69 9.62
N PRO A 2 -19.04 -23.15 8.69
CA PRO A 2 -17.69 -22.71 8.98
C PRO A 2 -17.74 -21.57 10.01
N ASN A 3 -16.79 -21.57 10.94
CA ASN A 3 -16.61 -20.47 11.88
C ASN A 3 -15.64 -19.45 11.29
N LEU A 4 -15.80 -18.19 11.67
CA LEU A 4 -14.82 -17.16 11.31
C LEU A 4 -13.58 -17.26 12.19
N ILE A 5 -12.39 -17.09 11.61
CA ILE A 5 -11.14 -16.99 12.39
C ILE A 5 -10.86 -15.57 12.89
N GLY A 6 -11.55 -14.57 12.34
CA GLY A 6 -11.35 -13.16 12.66
C GLY A 6 -12.58 -12.32 12.33
N ASN A 7 -12.59 -11.07 12.84
CA ASN A 7 -13.69 -10.15 12.61
C ASN A 7 -13.65 -9.64 11.16
N THR A 8 -14.79 -9.61 10.50
CA THR A 8 -14.93 -9.08 9.14
C THR A 8 -16.24 -8.31 8.98
N VAL A 9 -16.26 -7.35 8.07
CA VAL A 9 -17.47 -6.60 7.70
C VAL A 9 -17.83 -6.99 6.28
N VAL A 10 -19.05 -7.48 6.10
CA VAL A 10 -19.60 -7.84 4.77
C VAL A 10 -20.85 -7.03 4.50
N LEU A 11 -21.10 -6.73 3.22
CA LEU A 11 -22.31 -6.06 2.80
C LEU A 11 -23.41 -7.09 2.58
N HIS A 12 -24.57 -6.87 3.21
CA HIS A 12 -25.70 -7.78 3.04
C HIS A 12 -26.29 -7.63 1.62
N PRO A 13 -26.42 -8.71 0.83
CA PRO A 13 -26.72 -8.62 -0.61
C PRO A 13 -28.13 -8.11 -0.92
N LYS A 14 -29.06 -8.21 0.03
CA LYS A 14 -30.44 -7.72 -0.15
C LYS A 14 -30.66 -6.29 0.34
N THR A 15 -29.93 -5.86 1.36
CA THR A 15 -30.16 -4.57 2.02
C THR A 15 -29.04 -3.57 1.76
N GLY A 16 -27.87 -4.03 1.32
CA GLY A 16 -26.68 -3.21 1.15
C GLY A 16 -26.04 -2.75 2.46
N GLU A 17 -26.53 -3.21 3.61
CA GLU A 17 -26.05 -2.74 4.91
C GLU A 17 -24.76 -3.46 5.30
N PRO A 18 -23.79 -2.74 5.91
CA PRO A 18 -22.59 -3.34 6.46
C PRO A 18 -22.94 -4.14 7.73
N VAL A 19 -22.66 -5.43 7.72
CA VAL A 19 -22.86 -6.35 8.85
C VAL A 19 -21.50 -6.79 9.37
N LEU A 20 -21.25 -6.52 10.65
CA LEU A 20 -20.06 -7.01 11.35
C LEU A 20 -20.26 -8.47 11.77
N LEU A 21 -19.37 -9.34 11.31
CA LEU A 21 -19.31 -10.72 11.72
C LEU A 21 -18.11 -10.92 12.63
N ALA A 22 -18.35 -11.38 13.85
CA ALA A 22 -17.31 -11.58 14.85
C ALA A 22 -16.54 -12.89 14.61
N GLY A 23 -15.23 -12.86 14.82
CA GLY A 23 -14.38 -14.04 14.86
C GLY A 23 -14.84 -15.01 15.95
N GLY A 24 -14.81 -16.30 15.64
CA GLY A 24 -15.37 -17.37 16.46
C GLY A 24 -16.90 -17.52 16.34
N GLY A 25 -17.58 -16.59 15.65
CA GLY A 25 -19.01 -16.66 15.41
C GLY A 25 -19.39 -17.56 14.23
N PRO A 26 -20.62 -18.11 14.23
CA PRO A 26 -21.13 -18.88 13.10
C PRO A 26 -21.36 -17.97 11.90
N LEU A 27 -20.87 -18.38 10.73
CA LEU A 27 -21.09 -17.65 9.49
C LEU A 27 -22.49 -17.95 8.92
N PRO A 28 -23.31 -16.93 8.61
CA PRO A 28 -24.59 -17.14 7.95
C PRO A 28 -24.37 -17.55 6.48
N ASP A 29 -25.28 -18.37 5.94
CA ASP A 29 -25.14 -19.03 4.64
C ASP A 29 -24.88 -18.04 3.49
N TRP A 30 -25.60 -16.90 3.50
CA TRP A 30 -25.47 -15.82 2.51
C TRP A 30 -24.09 -15.13 2.52
N ALA A 31 -23.37 -15.19 3.64
CA ALA A 31 -22.05 -14.56 3.77
C ALA A 31 -20.91 -15.51 3.35
N THR A 32 -21.19 -16.79 3.13
CA THR A 32 -20.17 -17.80 2.78
C THR A 32 -19.44 -17.48 1.48
N ASP A 33 -20.14 -16.95 0.49
CA ASP A 33 -19.55 -16.57 -0.81
C ASP A 33 -18.86 -15.20 -0.77
N LEU A 34 -19.23 -14.35 0.20
CA LEU A 34 -18.68 -13.01 0.39
C LEU A 34 -17.41 -13.01 1.25
N VAL A 35 -17.25 -14.01 2.11
CA VAL A 35 -16.10 -14.18 2.99
C VAL A 35 -15.10 -15.11 2.32
N GLY A 36 -13.90 -14.60 2.02
CA GLY A 36 -12.84 -15.41 1.43
C GLY A 36 -12.47 -16.62 2.30
N ALA A 37 -12.10 -17.74 1.67
CA ALA A 37 -11.77 -19.00 2.35
C ALA A 37 -10.66 -18.88 3.42
N HIS A 38 -9.80 -17.86 3.30
CA HIS A 38 -8.75 -17.56 4.28
C HIS A 38 -9.28 -17.06 5.64
N LEU A 39 -10.55 -16.67 5.73
CA LEU A 39 -11.22 -16.23 6.96
C LEU A 39 -12.07 -17.33 7.61
N LEU A 40 -12.20 -18.48 6.97
CA LEU A 40 -12.99 -19.61 7.44
C LEU A 40 -12.09 -20.58 8.20
N ASP A 41 -12.56 -21.05 9.36
CA ASP A 41 -11.97 -22.15 10.12
C ASP A 41 -12.30 -23.47 9.40
N GLY A 42 -11.69 -23.64 8.23
CA GLY A 42 -11.65 -24.90 7.49
C GLY A 42 -10.38 -25.67 7.84
N PRO A 43 -10.33 -26.99 7.58
CA PRO A 43 -9.10 -27.74 7.74
C PRO A 43 -8.03 -27.07 6.88
N LYS A 44 -6.93 -26.64 7.50
CA LYS A 44 -5.72 -26.14 6.84
C LYS A 44 -5.21 -27.19 5.86
N GLY A 45 -5.80 -27.24 4.68
CA GLY A 45 -5.52 -28.23 3.65
C GLY A 45 -5.58 -27.50 2.32
N SER A 46 -4.39 -27.30 1.76
CA SER A 46 -4.18 -26.75 0.42
C SER A 46 -4.30 -25.23 0.28
N SER A 47 -3.39 -24.52 0.94
CA SER A 47 -2.65 -23.52 0.17
C SER A 47 -1.77 -24.31 -0.82
N PRO A 48 -1.96 -24.22 -2.15
CA PRO A 48 -0.85 -24.48 -3.06
C PRO A 48 0.14 -23.32 -2.86
N SER A 49 0.93 -23.42 -1.79
CA SER A 49 2.13 -22.62 -1.60
C SER A 49 3.17 -23.14 -2.60
N ALA A 50 2.91 -22.91 -3.89
CA ALA A 50 3.93 -22.97 -4.92
C ALA A 50 4.56 -21.57 -5.02
N SER A 51 5.18 -21.12 -3.93
CA SER A 51 6.33 -20.25 -4.08
C SER A 51 7.43 -21.13 -4.65
N PRO A 52 8.00 -20.85 -5.85
CA PRO A 52 9.19 -21.56 -6.28
C PRO A 52 10.26 -21.29 -5.23
N THR A 53 10.71 -22.35 -4.56
CA THR A 53 11.88 -22.33 -3.70
C THR A 53 13.03 -21.72 -4.51
N PRO A 54 13.58 -20.52 -4.16
CA PRO A 54 14.82 -20.09 -4.76
C PRO A 54 15.89 -21.09 -4.33
N ALA A 55 16.55 -21.70 -5.31
CA ALA A 55 17.59 -22.71 -5.08
C ALA A 55 18.63 -22.17 -4.08
N PRO A 56 19.08 -22.98 -3.11
CA PRO A 56 20.11 -22.56 -2.17
C PRO A 56 21.45 -22.56 -2.90
N GLY A 57 21.95 -21.38 -3.28
CA GLY A 57 23.32 -21.28 -3.80
C GLY A 57 23.65 -20.17 -4.79
N GLU A 58 22.82 -19.12 -4.96
CA GLU A 58 23.27 -17.95 -5.74
C GLU A 58 24.37 -17.20 -4.98
N SER A 59 25.61 -17.63 -5.22
CA SER A 59 26.82 -16.95 -4.75
C SER A 59 26.81 -15.51 -5.25
N ARG A 60 27.40 -14.59 -4.47
CA ARG A 60 27.50 -13.15 -4.80
C ARG A 60 28.02 -12.90 -6.23
N GLU A 61 28.82 -13.83 -6.75
CA GLU A 61 29.35 -13.84 -8.10
C GLU A 61 28.31 -14.15 -9.19
N GLN A 62 27.38 -15.09 -8.95
CA GLN A 62 26.27 -15.37 -9.87
C GLN A 62 25.29 -14.20 -9.95
N LYS A 63 25.03 -13.55 -8.81
CA LYS A 63 24.24 -12.32 -8.78
C LYS A 63 24.91 -11.18 -9.57
N ARG A 64 26.24 -11.06 -9.47
CA ARG A 64 27.03 -10.11 -10.28
C ARG A 64 26.98 -10.43 -11.77
N ALA A 65 27.14 -11.70 -12.15
CA ALA A 65 27.10 -12.12 -13.55
C ALA A 65 25.73 -11.81 -14.20
N ARG A 66 24.64 -12.04 -13.47
CA ARG A 66 23.28 -11.71 -13.94
C ARG A 66 23.07 -10.21 -14.12
N LEU A 67 23.50 -9.39 -13.17
CA LEU A 67 23.41 -7.93 -13.25
C LEU A 67 24.23 -7.37 -14.42
N LEU A 68 25.41 -7.94 -14.68
CA LEU A 68 26.29 -7.49 -15.76
C LEU A 68 25.71 -7.85 -17.14
N ALA A 69 25.07 -9.02 -17.28
CA ALA A 69 24.35 -9.39 -18.50
C ALA A 69 23.13 -8.48 -18.74
N GLN A 70 22.38 -8.13 -17.70
CA GLN A 70 21.21 -7.26 -17.80
C GLN A 70 21.57 -5.81 -18.18
N LEU A 71 22.74 -5.33 -17.74
CA LEU A 71 23.25 -4.01 -18.13
C LEU A 71 23.77 -3.98 -19.57
N ALA A 72 24.32 -5.09 -20.07
CA ALA A 72 24.72 -5.22 -21.48
C ALA A 72 23.51 -5.24 -22.42
N GLU A 73 22.39 -5.84 -22.01
CA GLU A 73 21.13 -5.83 -22.79
C GLU A 73 20.53 -4.43 -22.90
N LEU A 74 20.71 -3.57 -21.88
CA LEU A 74 20.18 -2.20 -21.87
C LEU A 74 21.01 -1.18 -22.68
N GLY A 75 22.20 -1.55 -23.16
CA GLY A 75 23.17 -0.62 -23.75
C GLY A 75 23.09 -0.40 -25.27
N ASP A 76 22.25 -1.17 -25.99
CA ASP A 76 22.23 -1.17 -27.47
C ASP A 76 20.91 -0.65 -28.08
N ASP A 77 19.97 -0.14 -27.26
CA ASP A 77 18.77 0.51 -27.78
C ASP A 77 19.05 1.99 -28.11
N ASP A 78 19.64 2.17 -29.29
CA ASP A 78 19.69 3.42 -30.07
C ASP A 78 18.26 3.87 -30.45
N GLY A 79 17.47 4.23 -29.44
CA GLY A 79 16.14 4.84 -29.58
C GLY A 79 16.24 6.33 -29.87
N SER A 80 16.98 6.71 -30.89
CA SER A 80 16.95 8.05 -31.49
C SER A 80 15.66 8.20 -32.31
N ASP A 81 14.54 8.58 -31.68
CA ASP A 81 13.43 9.26 -32.38
C ASP A 81 12.99 10.50 -31.58
N GLU A 82 13.57 11.62 -32.00
CA GLU A 82 13.13 12.96 -31.69
C GLU A 82 11.88 13.27 -32.52
N SER A 83 10.70 12.99 -31.97
CA SER A 83 9.43 13.51 -32.46
C SER A 83 8.82 14.42 -31.39
N ALA A 84 9.09 15.71 -31.56
CA ALA A 84 8.56 16.81 -30.78
C ALA A 84 7.03 16.82 -30.70
N GLN A 85 6.47 16.62 -29.50
CA GLN A 85 5.15 17.14 -29.10
C GLN A 85 5.13 17.49 -27.60
N ALA A 86 5.39 18.77 -27.28
CA ALA A 86 4.59 19.44 -26.27
C ALA A 86 3.35 19.98 -27.00
N PRO A 87 2.12 19.84 -26.47
CA PRO A 87 1.78 20.50 -25.21
C PRO A 87 0.74 19.77 -24.32
N THR A 88 0.53 20.38 -23.14
CA THR A 88 -0.77 20.43 -22.42
C THR A 88 -1.13 19.27 -21.50
N GLY A 89 -1.19 19.62 -20.21
CA GLY A 89 -2.42 19.39 -19.45
C GLY A 89 -2.29 18.53 -18.22
N SER A 90 -2.08 19.18 -17.06
CA SER A 90 -2.72 18.74 -15.83
C SER A 90 -4.22 18.50 -16.07
N PRO A 91 -4.76 17.38 -15.58
CA PRO A 91 -5.94 17.40 -14.72
C PRO A 91 -5.41 17.17 -13.30
N GLU A 92 -5.22 18.22 -12.50
CA GLU A 92 -6.25 18.69 -11.58
C GLU A 92 -7.38 17.67 -11.36
N GLY A 93 -7.31 17.04 -10.19
CA GLY A 93 -8.24 16.05 -9.69
C GLY A 93 -7.85 15.69 -8.26
N GLY A 94 -7.63 16.70 -7.42
CA GLY A 94 -7.57 16.47 -5.99
C GLY A 94 -8.91 15.92 -5.49
N PRO A 95 -8.93 15.11 -4.42
CA PRO A 95 -10.00 15.27 -3.45
C PRO A 95 -9.76 16.63 -2.78
N GLU A 96 -10.39 17.68 -3.33
CA GLU A 96 -10.89 18.74 -2.48
C GLU A 96 -11.81 18.09 -1.44
N GLY A 97 -11.39 18.18 -0.19
CA GLY A 97 -11.91 17.42 0.94
C GLY A 97 -10.76 17.19 1.92
N GLY A 98 -10.09 18.23 2.40
CA GLY A 98 -10.74 19.33 3.09
C GLY A 98 -10.50 19.11 4.57
N GLN A 99 -9.38 19.62 5.05
CA GLN A 99 -9.11 20.02 6.42
C GLN A 99 -7.76 20.70 6.40
N ASP A 100 -7.76 22.00 6.64
CA ASP A 100 -6.60 22.83 6.99
C ASP A 100 -6.05 22.34 8.34
N GLY A 101 -5.55 21.10 8.35
CA GLY A 101 -5.39 20.32 9.56
C GLY A 101 -4.42 19.17 9.32
N PRO A 102 -3.68 18.78 10.37
CA PRO A 102 -2.65 17.77 10.25
C PRO A 102 -3.23 16.43 9.81
N PRO A 103 -2.47 15.65 9.01
CA PRO A 103 -2.87 14.29 8.67
C PRO A 103 -3.02 13.45 9.95
N PRO A 104 -3.90 12.44 9.97
CA PRO A 104 -4.12 11.61 11.16
C PRO A 104 -2.81 10.92 11.58
N LYS A 105 -2.59 10.74 12.89
CA LYS A 105 -1.43 10.00 13.43
C LYS A 105 -1.51 8.47 13.26
N GLY A 106 -2.63 7.90 12.80
CA GLY A 106 -2.75 6.46 12.57
C GLY A 106 -3.77 6.08 11.50
N GLY A 107 -3.44 5.06 10.70
CA GLY A 107 -4.28 4.55 9.61
C GLY A 107 -3.58 4.52 8.25
N ALA A 108 -4.30 4.05 7.23
CA ALA A 108 -3.79 3.89 5.86
C ALA A 108 -3.38 5.23 5.19
N GLY A 109 -3.77 6.38 5.75
CA GLY A 109 -3.39 7.73 5.29
C GLY A 109 -2.37 8.44 6.18
N SER A 110 -1.81 7.75 7.18
CA SER A 110 -0.93 8.35 8.22
C SER A 110 0.55 8.07 7.99
N GLY A 111 0.93 7.69 6.78
CA GLY A 111 2.30 7.36 6.43
C GLY A 111 3.21 8.59 6.41
N ALA A 112 4.52 8.36 6.55
CA ALA A 112 5.55 9.37 6.30
C ALA A 112 5.32 10.23 5.03
N PRO A 113 4.86 9.70 3.87
CA PRO A 113 4.58 10.55 2.70
C PRO A 113 3.50 11.61 2.95
N ALA A 114 2.41 11.28 3.64
CA ALA A 114 1.32 12.24 3.93
C ALA A 114 1.80 13.38 4.85
N TRP A 115 2.64 13.05 5.83
CA TRP A 115 3.25 14.05 6.71
C TRP A 115 4.27 14.94 5.98
N ARG A 116 5.02 14.41 5.01
CA ARG A 116 5.94 15.20 4.19
C ARG A 116 5.22 16.16 3.27
N GLU A 117 4.11 15.72 2.67
CA GLU A 117 3.28 16.58 1.84
C GLU A 117 2.69 17.73 2.66
N TYR A 118 2.19 17.43 3.87
CA TYR A 118 1.75 18.45 4.82
C TYR A 118 2.89 19.40 5.25
N ALA A 119 4.10 18.90 5.46
CA ALA A 119 5.26 19.73 5.78
C ALA A 119 5.63 20.67 4.63
N ALA A 120 5.65 20.17 3.40
CA ALA A 120 5.89 20.98 2.21
C ALA A 120 4.82 22.08 2.03
N SER A 121 3.54 21.77 2.32
CA SER A 121 2.46 22.77 2.30
C SER A 121 2.61 23.85 3.38
N ASN A 122 3.31 23.58 4.48
CA ASN A 122 3.58 24.53 5.55
C ASN A 122 5.00 25.14 5.46
N GLU A 123 5.68 24.98 4.31
CA GLU A 123 7.03 25.51 4.06
C GLU A 123 8.10 24.95 5.02
N VAL A 124 7.88 23.76 5.58
CA VAL A 124 8.82 23.05 6.45
C VAL A 124 9.60 22.01 5.65
N GLU A 125 10.91 22.23 5.49
CA GLU A 125 11.79 21.30 4.78
C GLU A 125 12.18 20.11 5.67
N VAL A 126 11.85 18.90 5.22
CA VAL A 126 12.15 17.64 5.90
C VAL A 126 12.82 16.65 4.95
N PRO A 127 13.76 15.81 5.43
CA PRO A 127 14.44 14.81 4.61
C PRO A 127 13.47 13.81 3.98
N ALA A 128 13.73 13.39 2.74
CA ALA A 128 12.92 12.37 2.06
C ALA A 128 12.95 10.99 2.76
N ASP A 129 14.03 10.71 3.52
CA ASP A 129 14.19 9.49 4.32
C ASP A 129 13.72 9.66 5.77
N ALA A 130 13.25 10.86 6.14
CA ALA A 130 12.77 11.12 7.50
C ALA A 130 11.58 10.22 7.83
N SER A 131 11.60 9.67 9.04
CA SER A 131 10.50 8.88 9.55
C SER A 131 9.30 9.78 9.81
N ARG A 132 8.11 9.19 9.87
CA ARG A 132 6.89 9.93 10.23
C ARG A 132 7.08 10.77 11.51
N GLU A 133 7.71 10.20 12.53
CA GLU A 133 7.95 10.86 13.81
C GLU A 133 8.93 12.04 13.68
N ASP A 134 9.97 11.92 12.84
CA ASP A 134 10.90 13.01 12.55
C ASP A 134 10.19 14.18 11.85
N VAL A 135 9.27 13.89 10.91
CA VAL A 135 8.50 14.92 10.21
C VAL A 135 7.54 15.63 11.17
N ILE A 136 6.86 14.89 12.05
CA ILE A 136 5.98 15.46 13.08
C ILE A 136 6.78 16.35 14.03
N ALA A 137 7.98 15.91 14.45
CA ALA A 137 8.85 16.69 15.33
C ALA A 137 9.34 17.99 14.66
N ALA A 138 9.68 17.95 13.38
CA ALA A 138 10.07 19.14 12.61
C ALA A 138 8.92 20.14 12.48
N LEU A 139 7.69 19.65 12.28
CA LEU A 139 6.48 20.48 12.22
C LEU A 139 6.16 21.12 13.57
N ASP A 140 6.24 20.35 14.66
CA ASP A 140 6.05 20.87 16.02
C ASP A 140 7.09 21.94 16.38
N ALA A 141 8.36 21.71 16.02
CA ALA A 141 9.44 22.69 16.19
C ALA A 141 9.23 23.97 15.35
N ALA A 142 8.57 23.86 14.20
CA ALA A 142 8.17 25.00 13.37
C ALA A 142 6.87 25.69 13.86
N GLY A 143 6.20 25.15 14.88
CA GLY A 143 4.93 25.68 15.39
C GLY A 143 3.72 25.33 14.52
N VAL A 144 3.86 24.34 13.64
CA VAL A 144 2.77 23.82 12.80
C VAL A 144 1.95 22.82 13.61
N ARG A 145 0.63 22.87 13.49
CA ARG A 145 -0.31 22.04 14.27
C ARG A 145 -0.16 20.56 13.90
N THR A 146 0.08 19.67 14.88
CA THR A 146 0.21 18.21 14.68
C THR A 146 -0.68 17.41 15.67
N GLU A 147 -1.88 16.98 15.25
CA GLU A 147 -2.91 16.39 16.14
C GLU A 147 -2.92 14.85 16.13
#